data_AF-A0A1Y5EJD4-F1
#
_entry.id   AF-A0A1Y5EJD4-F1
#
_cell.length_a   1.000
_cell.length_b   1.000
_cell.length_c   1.000
_cell.angle_alpha   90.00
_cell.angle_beta   90.00
_cell.angle_gamma   90.00
#
_symmetry.space_group_name_H-M   'P 1'
#
loop_
_entity.id
_entity.type
_entity.pdbx_description
1 polymer ?
#
loop_
_entity_poly.entity_id
_entity_poly.type
_entity_poly.pdbx_seq_one_letter_code
_entity_poly.pdbx_strand_id
1 'polypeptide(L)'
;MNSDFPQLLSIIADTKKLIDLAENAQWDEFVTLEKTRDVAVKTLFASKPDIEPVKLAEGIQFVLEKNKILTQYSHSQMDSLRMEMSKAGHAHKAINAYLTTS
;
A
#
# COMPACT_ATOMS: atom_id res chain seq x y z
N MET A 1 -16.59 26.39 -10.85
CA MET A 1 -15.33 25.66 -11.10
C MET A 1 -15.07 24.84 -9.85
N ASN A 2 -15.18 23.52 -9.94
CA ASN A 2 -14.74 22.65 -8.85
C ASN A 2 -13.22 22.56 -8.96
N SER A 3 -12.49 23.15 -8.00
CA SER A 3 -11.06 22.93 -7.91
C SER A 3 -10.81 21.45 -7.60
N ASP A 4 -9.77 20.86 -8.18
CA ASP A 4 -9.37 19.47 -7.91
C ASP A 4 -8.66 19.33 -6.54
N PHE A 5 -8.49 20.44 -5.80
CA PHE A 5 -7.81 20.47 -4.51
C PHE A 5 -8.40 19.49 -3.46
N PRO A 6 -9.74 19.32 -3.32
CA PRO A 6 -10.30 18.33 -2.41
C PRO A 6 -9.88 16.89 -2.74
N GLN A 7 -9.68 16.56 -4.02
CA GLN A 7 -9.20 15.25 -4.44
C GLN A 7 -7.74 15.03 -4.02
N LEU A 8 -6.89 16.06 -4.17
CA LEU A 8 -5.52 16.02 -3.66
C LEU A 8 -5.50 15.82 -2.12
N LEU A 9 -6.37 16.51 -1.38
CA LEU A 9 -6.49 16.32 0.07
C LEU A 9 -6.94 14.91 0.44
N SER A 10 -7.87 14.31 -0.32
CA SER A 10 -8.28 12.91 -0.12
C SER A 10 -7.11 11.95 -0.33
N ILE A 11 -6.33 12.11 -1.40
CA ILE A 11 -5.15 11.28 -1.68
C ILE A 11 -4.12 11.39 -0.54
N ILE A 12 -3.91 12.58 0.00
CA ILE A 12 -3.03 12.81 1.15
C ILE A 12 -3.56 12.09 2.40
N ALA A 13 -4.87 12.15 2.65
CA ALA A 13 -5.51 11.46 3.77
C ALA A 13 -5.39 9.94 3.63
N ASP A 14 -5.68 9.39 2.45
CA ASP A 14 -5.54 7.96 2.15
C ASP A 14 -4.08 7.51 2.33
N THR A 15 -3.12 8.32 1.89
CA THR A 15 -1.69 8.03 2.05
C THR A 15 -1.28 7.96 3.53
N LYS A 16 -1.81 8.84 4.39
CA LYS A 16 -1.59 8.75 5.84
C LYS A 16 -2.23 7.49 6.41
N LYS A 17 -3.47 7.19 6.01
CA LYS A 17 -4.19 6.02 6.50
C LYS A 17 -3.50 4.71 6.08
N LEU A 18 -2.90 4.64 4.90
CA LEU A 18 -2.12 3.49 4.46
C LEU A 18 -0.91 3.23 5.36
N ILE A 19 -0.25 4.28 5.87
CA ILE A 19 0.84 4.13 6.84
C ILE A 19 0.30 3.53 8.13
N ASP A 20 -0.80 4.08 8.67
CA ASP A 20 -1.42 3.54 9.88
C ASP A 20 -1.79 2.06 9.72
N LEU A 21 -2.38 1.69 8.57
CA LEU A 21 -2.75 0.30 8.29
C LEU A 21 -1.52 -0.62 8.22
N ALA A 22 -0.42 -0.16 7.60
CA ALA A 22 0.82 -0.91 7.52
C ALA A 22 1.47 -1.10 8.90
N GLU A 23 1.48 -0.06 9.75
CA GLU A 23 1.99 -0.12 11.12
C GLU A 23 1.18 -1.08 12.01
N ASN A 24 -0.12 -1.22 11.74
CA ASN A 24 -1.01 -2.12 12.48
C ASN A 24 -1.21 -3.49 11.81
N ALA A 25 -0.41 -3.83 10.79
CA ALA A 25 -0.48 -5.08 10.03
C ALA A 25 -1.87 -5.38 9.42
N GLN A 26 -2.65 -4.35 9.11
CA GLN A 26 -3.99 -4.44 8.53
C GLN A 26 -3.91 -4.50 6.99
N TRP A 27 -3.36 -5.59 6.48
CA TRP A 27 -2.97 -5.72 5.06
C TRP A 27 -4.16 -5.85 4.09
N ASP A 28 -5.28 -6.41 4.52
CA ASP A 28 -6.47 -6.55 3.67
C ASP A 28 -7.14 -5.19 3.40
N GLU A 29 -7.28 -4.38 4.46
CA GLU A 29 -7.75 -3.00 4.34
C GLU A 29 -6.74 -2.14 3.58
N PHE A 30 -5.44 -2.37 3.80
CA PHE A 30 -4.37 -1.68 3.08
C PHE A 30 -4.50 -1.85 1.56
N VAL A 31 -4.65 -3.10 1.09
CA VAL A 31 -4.77 -3.41 -0.35
C VAL A 31 -6.04 -2.79 -0.93
N THR A 32 -7.13 -2.78 -0.17
CA THR A 32 -8.41 -2.20 -0.61
C THR A 32 -8.32 -0.69 -0.75
N LEU A 33 -7.71 -0.01 0.23
CA LEU A 33 -7.51 1.43 0.20
C LEU A 33 -6.54 1.84 -0.90
N GLU A 34 -5.45 1.08 -1.11
CA GLU A 34 -4.45 1.39 -2.14
C GLU A 34 -5.05 1.36 -3.55
N LYS A 35 -5.93 0.40 -3.84
CA LYS A 35 -6.66 0.36 -5.12
C LYS A 35 -7.53 1.60 -5.33
N THR A 36 -8.22 2.04 -4.28
CA THR A 36 -9.05 3.25 -4.32
C THR A 36 -8.18 4.49 -4.55
N ARG A 37 -7.05 4.60 -3.84
CA ARG A 37 -6.10 5.69 -3.95
C ARG A 37 -5.46 5.76 -5.35
N ASP A 38 -5.07 4.62 -5.93
CA ASP A 38 -4.52 4.55 -7.30
C ASP A 38 -5.48 5.12 -8.34
N VAL A 39 -6.77 4.79 -8.24
CA VAL A 39 -7.82 5.36 -9.11
C VAL A 39 -7.94 6.87 -8.89
N ALA A 40 -7.91 7.34 -7.64
CA ALA A 40 -7.99 8.76 -7.33
C ALA A 40 -6.78 9.54 -7.89
N VAL A 41 -5.57 9.00 -7.80
CA VAL A 41 -4.36 9.59 -8.40
C VAL A 41 -4.47 9.66 -9.91
N LYS A 42 -4.84 8.54 -10.56
CA LYS A 42 -5.03 8.49 -12.03
C LYS A 42 -6.08 9.50 -12.50
N THR A 43 -7.16 9.64 -11.74
CA THR A 43 -8.23 10.60 -12.06
C THR A 43 -7.73 12.04 -11.92
N LEU A 44 -6.99 12.37 -10.86
CA LEU A 44 -6.45 13.72 -10.63
C LEU A 44 -5.55 14.17 -11.78
N PHE A 45 -4.75 13.25 -12.34
CA PHE A 45 -3.81 13.53 -13.42
C PHE A 45 -4.32 13.13 -14.81
N ALA A 46 -5.62 12.81 -14.97
CA ALA A 46 -6.21 12.51 -16.29
C ALA A 46 -6.22 13.74 -17.21
N SER A 47 -6.27 14.93 -16.61
CA SER A 47 -6.06 16.23 -17.27
C SER A 47 -5.15 17.10 -16.39
N LYS A 48 -4.79 18.29 -16.88
CA LYS A 48 -4.06 19.26 -16.06
C LYS A 48 -4.91 19.60 -14.82
N PRO A 49 -4.44 19.34 -13.58
CA PRO A 49 -5.23 19.64 -12.39
C PRO A 49 -5.50 21.14 -12.22
N ASP A 50 -6.72 21.50 -11.85
CA ASP A 50 -7.10 22.85 -11.44
C ASP A 50 -6.77 23.10 -9.96
N ILE A 51 -5.45 23.19 -9.71
CA ILE A 51 -4.86 23.39 -8.38
C ILE A 51 -3.74 24.43 -8.49
N GLU A 52 -3.63 25.28 -7.47
CA GLU A 52 -2.51 26.20 -7.31
C GLU A 52 -1.16 25.44 -7.35
N PRO A 53 -0.19 25.84 -8.18
CA PRO A 53 1.05 25.07 -8.40
C PRO A 53 1.82 24.73 -7.12
N VAL A 54 1.87 25.66 -6.16
CA VAL A 54 2.58 25.46 -4.88
C VAL A 54 1.93 24.33 -4.06
N LYS A 55 0.59 24.37 -3.92
CA LYS A 55 -0.17 23.34 -3.19
C LYS A 55 -0.07 21.96 -3.87
N LEU A 56 -0.09 21.95 -5.20
CA LEU A 56 0.08 20.72 -5.97
C LEU A 56 1.49 20.14 -5.75
N ALA A 57 2.53 20.96 -5.81
CA ALA A 57 3.91 20.53 -5.59
C ALA A 57 4.13 19.97 -4.19
N GLU A 58 3.64 20.67 -3.15
CA GLU A 58 3.72 20.21 -1.75
C GLU A 58 2.98 18.87 -1.55
N GLY A 59 1.79 18.74 -2.12
CA GLY A 59 1.00 17.50 -2.04
C GLY A 59 1.68 16.33 -2.74
N ILE A 60 2.23 16.54 -3.94
CA ILE A 60 2.99 15.51 -4.66
C ILE A 60 4.24 15.09 -3.87
N GLN A 61 4.99 16.06 -3.35
CA GLN A 61 6.18 15.77 -2.55
C GLN A 61 5.84 14.91 -1.33
N PHE A 62 4.80 15.29 -0.59
CA PHE A 62 4.32 14.51 0.55
C PHE A 62 3.99 13.06 0.15
N VAL A 63 3.22 12.86 -0.91
CA VAL A 63 2.82 11.52 -1.37
C VAL A 63 4.04 10.70 -1.79
N LEU A 64 5.00 11.29 -2.51
CA LEU A 64 6.22 10.60 -2.93
C LEU A 64 7.09 10.17 -1.74
N GLU A 65 7.26 11.04 -0.74
CA GLU A 65 8.02 10.72 0.46
C GLU A 65 7.36 9.57 1.24
N LYS A 66 6.04 9.59 1.39
CA LYS A 66 5.31 8.53 2.09
C LYS A 66 5.25 7.22 1.31
N ASN A 67 5.17 7.25 -0.01
CA ASN A 67 5.24 6.05 -0.83
C ASN A 67 6.57 5.29 -0.67
N LYS A 68 7.69 6.00 -0.43
CA LYS A 68 8.97 5.34 -0.10
C LYS A 68 8.88 4.52 1.18
N ILE A 69 8.22 5.06 2.21
CA ILE A 69 7.98 4.38 3.50
C ILE A 69 7.06 3.17 3.29
N LEU A 70 5.95 3.34 2.56
CA LEU A 70 5.03 2.24 2.24
C LEU A 70 5.70 1.09 1.49
N THR A 71 6.64 1.41 0.58
CA THR A 71 7.43 0.40 -0.13
C THR A 71 8.28 -0.43 0.83
N GLN A 72 8.90 0.21 1.84
CA GLN A 72 9.69 -0.49 2.85
C GLN A 72 8.81 -1.44 3.68
N TYR A 73 7.63 -1.00 4.11
CA TYR A 73 6.66 -1.85 4.80
C TYR A 73 6.23 -3.04 3.94
N SER A 74 5.91 -2.81 2.66
CA SER A 74 5.51 -3.87 1.74
C SER A 74 6.60 -4.93 1.54
N HIS A 75 7.85 -4.52 1.37
CA HIS A 75 8.98 -5.46 1.26
C HIS A 75 9.17 -6.28 2.55
N SER A 76 9.12 -5.63 3.71
CA SER A 76 9.22 -6.32 5.01
C SER A 76 8.13 -7.39 5.18
N GLN A 77 6.89 -7.07 4.79
CA GLN A 77 5.79 -8.03 4.84
C GLN A 77 5.97 -9.18 3.87
N MET A 78 6.43 -8.91 2.65
CA MET A 78 6.73 -9.95 1.67
C MET A 78 7.78 -10.93 2.19
N ASP A 79 8.84 -10.45 2.84
CA ASP A 79 9.87 -11.30 3.41
C ASP A 79 9.33 -12.15 4.58
N SER A 80 8.45 -11.56 5.41
CA SER A 80 7.75 -12.28 6.47
C SER A 80 6.89 -13.42 5.93
N LEU A 81 6.08 -13.15 4.90
CA LEU A 81 5.24 -14.15 4.23
C LEU A 81 6.07 -15.27 3.59
N ARG A 82 7.19 -14.93 2.94
CA ARG A 82 8.11 -15.93 2.37
C ARG A 82 8.66 -16.88 3.42
N MET A 83 9.04 -16.34 4.59
CA MET A 83 9.52 -17.15 5.71
C MET A 83 8.42 -18.09 6.22
N GLU A 84 7.20 -17.60 6.38
CA GLU A 84 6.06 -18.42 6.84
C GLU A 84 5.72 -19.53 5.84
N MET A 85 5.68 -19.22 4.54
CA MET A 85 5.46 -20.22 3.49
C MET A 85 6.54 -21.31 3.48
N SER A 86 7.80 -20.92 3.68
CA SER A 86 8.91 -21.87 3.80
C SER A 86 8.70 -22.83 4.99
N LYS A 87 8.35 -22.28 6.16
CA LYS A 87 8.04 -23.10 7.36
C LYS A 87 6.87 -24.04 7.13
N ALA A 88 5.79 -23.56 6.52
CA ALA A 88 4.63 -24.37 6.19
C ALA A 88 4.98 -25.51 5.21
N GLY A 89 5.82 -25.22 4.20
CA GLY A 89 6.33 -26.22 3.27
C GLY A 89 7.18 -27.30 3.94
N HIS A 90 8.03 -26.92 4.90
CA HIS A 90 8.80 -27.87 5.71
C HIS A 90 7.90 -28.74 6.59
N ALA A 91 6.91 -28.15 7.27
CA ALA A 91 5.93 -28.88 8.08
C ALA A 91 5.14 -29.88 7.24
N HIS A 92 4.69 -29.47 6.05
CA HIS A 92 3.97 -30.35 5.13
C HIS A 92 4.83 -31.55 4.68
N LYS A 93 6.10 -31.32 4.34
CA LYS A 93 7.05 -32.40 4.01
C LYS A 93 7.26 -33.37 5.17
N ALA A 94 7.39 -32.86 6.39
CA ALA A 94 7.55 -33.70 7.59
C ALA A 94 6.31 -34.58 7.83
N ILE A 95 5.11 -34.01 7.74
CA ILE A 95 3.84 -34.75 7.88
C ILE A 95 3.75 -35.87 6.84
N ASN A 96 4.01 -35.55 5.57
CA ASN A 96 3.96 -36.54 4.50
C ASN A 96 4.97 -37.67 4.73
N ALA A 97 6.19 -37.35 5.14
CA ALA A 97 7.19 -38.38 5.47
C ALA A 97 6.69 -39.33 6.57
N TYR A 98 6.07 -38.82 7.64
CA TYR A 98 5.48 -39.69 8.67
C TYR A 98 4.35 -40.57 8.13
N LEU A 99 3.44 -40.02 7.33
CA LEU A 99 2.31 -40.76 6.76
C LEU A 99 2.72 -41.81 5.72
N THR A 100 3.80 -41.58 4.96
CA THR A 100 4.27 -42.52 3.92
C THR A 100 5.23 -43.59 4.43
N THR A 101 5.73 -43.47 5.66
CA THR A 101 6.62 -44.48 6.28
C THR A 101 5.84 -45.48 7.17
N SER A 102 4.50 -45.44 7.09
CA SER A 102 3.56 -46.41 7.70
C SER A 102 3.01 -47.34 6.61
#